data_AF-A0A7W8XXZ8-F1
#
_entry.id   AF-A0A7W8XXZ8-F1
#
_cell.length_a   1.000
_cell.length_b   1.000
_cell.length_c   1.000
_cell.angle_alpha   90.00
_cell.angle_beta   90.00
_cell.angle_gamma   90.00
#
_symmetry.space_group_name_H-M   'P 1'
#
loop_
_entity.id
_entity.type
_entity.pdbx_description
1 polymer ?
#
loop_
_entity_poly.entity_id
_entity_poly.type
_entity_poly.pdbx_seq_one_letter_code
_entity_poly.pdbx_strand_id
1 'polypeptide(L)'
;MQGDDIAANADLMTRLPVTVVFDHLGRIPQPAGTGHPAFAVIVAMPEKGKAYVKLSSIYQDTKVGPPSYEDMGALARAYLKMAPDRVLWASDWPHPSPGKFGKPDDALLVDLSAEWASDDTTRQKIFVDNAAKLYGF
;
A
#
# COMPACT_ATOMS: atom_id res chain seq x y z
N MET A 1 -3.34 -12.34 4.22
CA MET A 1 -2.30 -12.17 5.26
C MET A 1 -2.53 -10.80 5.89
N GLN A 2 -2.68 -10.73 7.21
CA GLN A 2 -2.79 -9.46 7.93
C GLN A 2 -1.40 -8.92 8.32
N GLY A 3 -1.32 -7.68 8.79
CA GLY A 3 -0.06 -7.10 9.29
C GLY A 3 0.62 -7.97 10.35
N ASP A 4 -0.15 -8.55 11.28
CA ASP A 4 0.41 -9.44 12.32
C ASP A 4 1.13 -10.65 11.75
N ASP A 5 0.58 -11.25 10.69
CA ASP A 5 1.20 -12.39 10.02
C ASP A 5 2.53 -11.98 9.36
N ILE A 6 2.59 -10.78 8.77
CA ILE A 6 3.83 -10.24 8.17
C ILE A 6 4.89 -10.04 9.25
N ALA A 7 4.50 -9.44 10.38
CA ALA A 7 5.41 -9.23 11.51
C ALA A 7 5.94 -10.57 12.07
N ALA A 8 5.07 -11.55 12.25
CA ALA A 8 5.44 -12.87 12.75
C ALA A 8 6.36 -13.65 11.79
N ASN A 9 6.32 -13.34 10.49
CA ASN A 9 7.09 -14.04 9.45
C ASN A 9 8.18 -13.18 8.80
N ALA A 10 8.64 -12.12 9.47
CA ALA A 10 9.62 -11.17 8.91
C ALA A 10 10.90 -11.85 8.38
N ASP A 11 11.45 -12.81 9.12
CA ASP A 11 12.66 -13.56 8.75
C ASP A 11 12.45 -14.44 7.52
N LEU A 12 11.24 -14.94 7.30
CA LEU A 12 10.90 -15.68 6.08
C LEU A 12 10.82 -14.71 4.90
N MET A 13 10.07 -13.63 5.04
CA MET A 13 9.83 -12.65 3.97
C MET A 13 11.16 -12.08 3.43
N THR A 14 12.07 -11.70 4.32
CA THR A 14 13.37 -11.09 3.94
C THR A 14 14.33 -12.04 3.21
N ARG A 15 14.15 -13.36 3.36
CA ARG A 15 14.97 -14.41 2.75
C ARG A 15 14.41 -14.97 1.45
N LEU A 16 13.20 -14.60 1.04
CA LEU A 16 12.62 -15.05 -0.22
C LEU A 16 13.55 -14.68 -1.40
N PRO A 17 13.81 -15.60 -2.34
CA PRO A 17 14.70 -15.36 -3.48
C PRO A 17 13.99 -14.64 -4.64
N VAL A 18 12.81 -14.09 -4.40
CA VAL A 18 11.94 -13.47 -5.40
C VAL A 18 11.53 -12.07 -4.96
N THR A 19 11.08 -11.26 -5.92
CA THR A 19 10.43 -9.99 -5.63
C THR A 19 9.06 -10.23 -5.02
N VAL A 20 8.79 -9.59 -3.89
CA VAL A 20 7.50 -9.69 -3.17
C VAL A 20 6.62 -8.48 -3.48
N VAL A 21 5.31 -8.67 -3.57
CA VAL A 21 4.34 -7.58 -3.58
C VAL A 21 3.47 -7.72 -2.33
N PHE A 22 3.54 -6.73 -1.44
CA PHE A 22 2.63 -6.64 -0.30
C PHE A 22 1.33 -5.97 -0.76
N ASP A 23 0.27 -6.75 -0.83
CA ASP A 23 -1.05 -6.26 -1.21
C ASP A 23 -1.71 -5.43 -0.09
N HIS A 24 -2.60 -4.54 -0.50
CA HIS A 24 -3.51 -3.79 0.37
C HIS A 24 -2.82 -3.04 1.51
N LEU A 25 -1.78 -2.28 1.20
CA LEU A 25 -0.94 -1.55 2.16
C LEU A 25 -0.29 -2.45 3.23
N GLY A 26 -0.20 -3.76 2.96
CA GLY A 26 0.26 -4.77 3.91
C GLY A 26 -0.78 -5.17 4.95
N ARG A 27 -2.05 -4.80 4.77
CA ARG A 27 -3.15 -5.06 5.73
C ARG A 27 -2.77 -4.62 7.14
N ILE A 28 -2.10 -3.48 7.26
CA ILE A 28 -1.64 -2.91 8.52
C ILE A 28 -2.85 -2.42 9.31
N PRO A 29 -3.04 -2.89 10.57
CA PRO A 29 -4.19 -2.50 11.35
C PRO A 29 -4.09 -1.04 11.79
N GLN A 30 -5.19 -0.31 11.67
CA GLN A 30 -5.39 0.98 12.31
C GLN A 30 -5.95 0.79 13.73
N PRO A 31 -5.52 1.61 14.72
CA PRO A 31 -4.77 2.86 14.57
C PRO A 31 -3.24 2.71 14.65
N ALA A 32 -2.70 1.48 14.65
CA ALA A 32 -1.26 1.27 14.81
C ALA A 32 -0.46 1.86 13.63
N GLY A 33 -0.96 1.71 12.40
CA GLY A 33 -0.42 2.39 11.21
C GLY A 33 1.09 2.19 11.07
N THR A 34 1.84 3.27 10.90
CA THR A 34 3.32 3.25 10.79
C THR A 34 4.04 2.77 12.05
N GLY A 35 3.36 2.76 13.20
CA GLY A 35 3.87 2.20 14.46
C GLY A 35 3.72 0.67 14.55
N HIS A 36 3.01 0.03 13.60
CA HIS A 36 2.86 -1.42 13.59
C HIS A 36 4.17 -2.12 13.19
N PRO A 37 4.59 -3.23 13.84
CA PRO A 37 5.84 -3.92 13.51
C PRO A 37 5.97 -4.33 12.03
N ALA A 38 4.85 -4.70 11.40
CA ALA A 38 4.80 -5.03 9.97
C ALA A 38 5.24 -3.88 9.07
N PHE A 39 4.99 -2.63 9.46
CA PHE A 39 5.42 -1.46 8.68
C PHE A 39 6.93 -1.47 8.49
N ALA A 40 7.69 -1.69 9.57
CA ALA A 40 9.15 -1.75 9.53
C ALA A 40 9.65 -2.88 8.61
N VAL A 41 8.99 -4.04 8.62
CA VAL A 41 9.32 -5.16 7.71
C VAL A 41 9.06 -4.76 6.25
N ILE A 42 7.89 -4.19 5.98
CA ILE A 42 7.46 -3.82 4.64
C ILE A 42 8.32 -2.71 4.06
N VAL A 43 8.84 -1.75 4.84
CA VAL A 43 9.69 -0.67 4.31
C VAL A 43 11.16 -1.07 4.18
N ALA A 44 11.66 -2.00 5.00
CA ALA A 44 13.05 -2.46 4.94
C ALA A 44 13.36 -3.34 3.71
N MET A 45 12.35 -3.95 3.08
CA MET A 45 12.51 -4.80 1.89
C MET A 45 12.59 -4.01 0.56
N PRO A 46 11.73 -3.00 0.31
CA PRO A 46 11.79 -2.09 -0.82
C PRO A 46 13.09 -1.30 -0.90
N GLU A 47 13.67 -0.87 0.22
CA GLU A 47 15.00 -0.21 0.26
C GLU A 47 16.09 -1.08 -0.37
N LYS A 48 15.95 -2.41 -0.29
CA LYS A 48 16.85 -3.39 -0.91
C LYS A 48 16.41 -3.82 -2.31
N GLY A 49 15.38 -3.17 -2.85
CA GLY A 49 14.78 -3.49 -4.14
C GLY A 49 14.05 -4.84 -4.21
N LYS A 50 13.75 -5.45 -3.06
CA LYS A 50 13.19 -6.81 -2.97
C LYS A 50 11.66 -6.86 -2.90
N ALA A 51 11.01 -5.72 -2.68
CA ALA A 51 9.56 -5.69 -2.55
C ALA A 51 8.93 -4.43 -3.12
N TYR A 52 7.65 -4.57 -3.46
CA TYR A 52 6.72 -3.49 -3.72
C TYR A 52 5.61 -3.52 -2.66
N VAL A 53 4.98 -2.38 -2.42
CA VAL A 53 3.72 -2.28 -1.67
C VAL A 53 2.64 -1.71 -2.58
N LYS A 54 1.44 -2.28 -2.52
CA LYS A 54 0.31 -1.84 -3.36
C LYS A 54 -0.67 -1.03 -2.53
N LEU A 55 -0.93 0.21 -2.94
CA LEU A 55 -2.05 1.01 -2.48
C LEU A 55 -3.31 0.49 -3.17
N SER A 56 -3.97 -0.46 -2.51
CA SER A 56 -5.24 -1.04 -2.94
C SER A 56 -6.08 -1.39 -1.72
N SER A 57 -7.38 -1.60 -1.91
CA SER A 57 -8.30 -1.91 -0.80
C SER A 57 -8.19 -0.93 0.38
N ILE A 58 -7.96 0.36 0.09
CA ILE A 58 -7.76 1.44 1.08
C ILE A 58 -8.89 1.48 2.12
N TYR A 59 -10.09 1.12 1.70
CA TYR A 59 -11.31 1.08 2.52
C TYR A 59 -11.40 -0.08 3.52
N GLN A 60 -10.51 -1.08 3.45
CA GLN A 60 -10.72 -2.33 4.15
C GLN A 60 -10.26 -2.29 5.63
N ASP A 61 -9.16 -1.59 5.95
CA ASP A 61 -8.59 -1.49 7.31
C ASP A 61 -8.76 -0.12 7.99
N THR A 62 -9.33 0.85 7.28
CA THR A 62 -9.59 2.20 7.82
C THR A 62 -10.55 2.18 9.00
N LYS A 63 -10.29 3.02 10.00
CA LYS A 63 -11.22 3.41 11.06
C LYS A 63 -11.95 4.70 10.74
N VAL A 64 -11.38 5.56 9.88
CA VAL A 64 -11.94 6.86 9.48
C VAL A 64 -12.99 6.72 8.38
N GLY A 65 -12.68 5.99 7.31
CA GLY A 65 -13.57 5.81 6.17
C GLY A 65 -13.66 7.02 5.23
N PRO A 66 -14.65 7.02 4.31
CA PRO A 66 -14.85 8.11 3.38
C PRO A 66 -15.34 9.40 4.08
N PRO A 67 -15.07 10.58 3.48
CA PRO A 67 -14.43 10.75 2.18
C PRO A 67 -12.89 10.82 2.25
N SER A 68 -12.28 10.97 3.42
CA SER A 68 -10.84 11.30 3.52
C SER A 68 -9.91 10.09 3.58
N TYR A 69 -10.34 9.00 4.25
CA TYR A 69 -9.46 7.87 4.56
C TYR A 69 -8.12 8.30 5.20
N GLU A 70 -8.16 9.33 6.04
CA GLU A 70 -6.95 10.05 6.49
C GLU A 70 -5.92 9.15 7.19
N ASP A 71 -6.40 8.13 7.92
CA ASP A 71 -5.56 7.14 8.58
C ASP A 71 -4.77 6.27 7.58
N MET A 72 -5.42 5.88 6.49
CA MET A 72 -4.79 5.15 5.38
C MET A 72 -3.94 6.07 4.51
N GLY A 73 -4.33 7.33 4.34
CA GLY A 73 -3.54 8.36 3.67
C GLY A 73 -2.22 8.62 4.37
N ALA A 74 -2.21 8.66 5.71
CA ALA A 74 -0.98 8.78 6.48
C ALA A 74 -0.02 7.60 6.21
N LEU A 75 -0.55 6.39 6.12
CA LEU A 75 0.23 5.19 5.80
C LEU A 75 0.74 5.20 4.34
N ALA A 76 -0.12 5.56 3.39
CA ALA A 76 0.23 5.67 1.98
C ALA A 76 1.36 6.69 1.74
N ARG A 77 1.24 7.89 2.34
CA ARG A 77 2.26 8.95 2.26
C ARG A 77 3.59 8.49 2.86
N ALA A 78 3.57 7.68 3.92
CA ALA A 78 4.78 7.12 4.50
C ALA A 78 5.50 6.19 3.51
N TYR A 79 4.77 5.28 2.84
CA TYR A 79 5.35 4.41 1.81
C TYR A 79 5.91 5.20 0.62
N LEU A 80 5.14 6.17 0.13
CA LEU A 80 5.55 7.03 -0.99
C LEU A 80 6.82 7.83 -0.67
N LYS A 81 6.95 8.32 0.57
CA LYS A 81 8.16 9.01 1.03
C LYS A 81 9.37 8.10 1.13
N MET A 82 9.20 6.88 1.64
CA MET A 82 10.31 5.96 1.92
C MET A 82 10.81 5.21 0.69
N ALA A 83 9.90 4.81 -0.21
CA ALA A 83 10.24 3.98 -1.37
C ALA A 83 9.40 4.33 -2.60
N PRO A 84 9.49 5.56 -3.14
CA PRO A 84 8.63 6.03 -4.24
C PRO A 84 8.70 5.16 -5.50
N ASP A 85 9.83 4.50 -5.75
CA ASP A 85 10.03 3.60 -6.90
C ASP A 85 9.48 2.17 -6.69
N ARG A 86 8.82 1.94 -5.55
CA ARG A 86 8.33 0.62 -5.09
C ARG A 86 6.89 0.63 -4.60
N VAL A 87 6.14 1.69 -4.91
CA VAL A 87 4.72 1.78 -4.59
C VAL A 87 3.90 1.57 -5.86
N LEU A 88 2.90 0.69 -5.79
CA LEU A 88 1.93 0.42 -6.86
C LEU A 88 0.56 0.94 -6.44
N TRP A 89 -0.36 1.09 -7.40
CA TRP A 89 -1.76 1.35 -7.14
C TRP A 89 -2.66 0.32 -7.81
N ALA A 90 -3.80 0.00 -7.18
CA ALA A 90 -4.89 -0.74 -7.83
C ALA A 90 -6.23 -0.47 -7.12
N SER A 91 -7.34 -0.58 -7.87
CA SER A 91 -8.70 -0.35 -7.33
C SER A 91 -9.17 -1.41 -6.34
N ASP A 92 -8.69 -2.65 -6.48
CA ASP A 92 -9.26 -3.85 -5.82
C ASP A 92 -10.69 -4.19 -6.32
N TRP A 93 -11.07 -3.72 -7.51
CA TRP A 93 -12.34 -4.09 -8.16
C TRP A 93 -12.41 -5.62 -8.38
N PRO A 94 -13.55 -6.29 -8.14
CA PRO A 94 -14.90 -5.77 -7.88
C PRO A 94 -15.24 -5.52 -6.39
N HIS A 95 -14.24 -5.28 -5.54
CA HIS A 95 -14.39 -5.07 -4.10
C HIS A 95 -15.07 -6.24 -3.37
N PRO A 96 -14.49 -7.46 -3.45
CA PRO A 96 -15.10 -8.65 -2.84
C PRO A 96 -15.18 -8.56 -1.30
N SER A 97 -14.44 -7.65 -0.68
CA SER A 97 -14.42 -7.42 0.76
C SER A 97 -14.58 -5.92 1.06
N PRO A 98 -15.80 -5.36 0.94
CA PRO A 98 -16.06 -3.90 0.95
C PRO A 98 -15.74 -3.18 2.26
N GLY A 99 -15.15 -3.84 3.26
CA GLY A 99 -14.79 -3.22 4.54
C GLY A 99 -16.00 -2.74 5.34
N LYS A 100 -15.73 -1.89 6.34
CA LYS A 100 -16.74 -1.42 7.30
C LYS A 100 -17.74 -0.42 6.70
N PHE A 101 -17.32 0.34 5.69
CA PHE A 101 -18.07 1.46 5.14
C PHE A 101 -18.81 1.13 3.83
N GLY A 102 -18.84 -0.15 3.44
CA GLY A 102 -19.50 -0.60 2.22
C GLY A 102 -18.67 -0.38 0.97
N LYS A 103 -19.28 -0.62 -0.20
CA LYS A 103 -18.60 -0.51 -1.49
C LYS A 103 -17.98 0.89 -1.64
N PRO A 104 -16.68 1.01 -1.96
CA PRO A 104 -16.03 2.30 -2.12
C PRO A 104 -16.44 3.00 -3.43
N ASP A 105 -16.13 4.29 -3.51
CA ASP A 105 -16.10 5.06 -4.74
C ASP A 105 -14.68 4.97 -5.33
N ASP A 106 -14.52 4.29 -6.47
CA ASP A 106 -13.22 4.12 -7.15
C ASP A 106 -12.60 5.46 -7.57
N ALA A 107 -13.41 6.43 -8.03
CA ALA A 107 -12.91 7.72 -8.50
C ALA A 107 -12.29 8.49 -7.33
N LEU A 108 -12.98 8.49 -6.18
CA LEU A 108 -12.45 9.07 -4.95
C LEU A 108 -11.11 8.44 -4.53
N LEU A 109 -10.98 7.11 -4.62
CA LEU A 109 -9.74 6.43 -4.22
C LEU A 109 -8.56 6.74 -5.15
N VAL A 110 -8.83 6.91 -6.45
CA VAL A 110 -7.81 7.38 -7.42
C VAL A 110 -7.38 8.81 -7.06
N ASP A 111 -8.34 9.72 -6.86
CA ASP A 111 -8.07 11.13 -6.58
C ASP A 111 -7.26 11.30 -5.28
N LEU A 112 -7.64 10.61 -4.21
CA LEU A 112 -6.88 10.63 -2.95
C LEU A 112 -5.46 10.08 -3.13
N SER A 113 -5.29 8.99 -3.87
CA SER A 113 -3.96 8.42 -4.12
C SER A 113 -3.08 9.36 -4.95
N ALA A 114 -3.67 10.08 -5.91
CA ALA A 114 -2.98 11.11 -6.68
C ALA A 114 -2.63 12.35 -5.83
N GLU A 115 -3.48 12.73 -4.89
CA GLU A 115 -3.21 13.78 -3.91
C GLU A 115 -2.04 13.39 -3.00
N TRP A 116 -2.05 12.18 -2.45
CA TRP A 116 -1.01 11.69 -1.54
C TRP A 116 0.36 11.53 -2.18
N ALA A 117 0.42 11.32 -3.50
CA ALA A 117 1.68 11.31 -4.27
C ALA A 117 2.39 12.67 -4.29
N SER A 118 1.73 13.77 -3.91
CA SER A 118 2.27 15.12 -3.71
C SER A 118 2.83 15.85 -4.94
N ASP A 119 3.41 15.16 -5.93
CA ASP A 119 3.94 15.73 -7.16
C ASP A 119 3.73 14.82 -8.38
N ASP A 120 3.87 15.40 -9.58
CA ASP A 120 3.62 14.69 -10.85
C ASP A 120 4.62 13.56 -11.11
N THR A 121 5.85 13.68 -10.59
CA THR A 121 6.86 12.63 -10.75
C THR A 121 6.46 11.37 -9.99
N THR A 122 5.98 11.54 -8.76
CA THR A 122 5.53 10.44 -7.90
C THR A 122 4.22 9.86 -8.41
N ARG A 123 3.31 10.70 -8.95
CA ARG A 123 2.09 10.23 -9.65
C ARG A 123 2.43 9.35 -10.85
N GLN A 124 3.36 9.78 -11.69
CA GLN A 124 3.83 9.00 -12.83
C GLN A 124 4.39 7.64 -12.40
N LYS A 125 5.19 7.61 -11.32
CA LYS A 125 5.74 6.36 -10.78
C LYS A 125 4.66 5.39 -10.31
N ILE A 126 3.73 5.85 -9.46
CA ILE A 126 2.73 4.96 -8.86
C ILE A 126 1.72 4.43 -9.88
N PHE A 127 1.30 5.25 -10.84
CA PHE A 127 0.27 4.88 -11.81
C PHE A 127 0.82 4.26 -13.10
N VAL A 128 2.13 4.40 -13.38
CA VAL A 128 2.72 3.95 -14.64
C VAL A 128 4.03 3.21 -14.40
N ASP A 129 5.09 3.93 -14.04
CA ASP A 129 6.46 3.42 -14.23
C ASP A 129 6.78 2.22 -13.33
N ASN A 130 6.28 2.21 -12.09
CA ASN A 130 6.55 1.13 -11.15
C ASN A 130 5.90 -0.18 -11.59
N ALA A 131 4.67 -0.10 -12.12
CA ALA A 131 3.96 -1.26 -12.64
C ALA A 131 4.59 -1.75 -13.95
N ALA A 132 4.92 -0.85 -14.88
CA ALA A 132 5.62 -1.18 -16.12
C ALA A 132 6.95 -1.90 -15.84
N LYS A 133 7.73 -1.39 -14.88
CA LYS A 133 8.99 -2.01 -14.45
C LYS A 133 8.82 -3.38 -13.81
N LEU A 134 7.80 -3.56 -12.96
CA LEU A 134 7.56 -4.83 -12.28
C LEU A 134 7.01 -5.90 -13.23
N TYR A 135 6.07 -5.53 -14.09
CA TYR A 135 5.29 -6.47 -14.90
C TYR A 135 5.78 -6.58 -16.36
N GLY A 136 6.62 -5.66 -16.83
CA GLY A 136 7.32 -5.75 -18.12
C GLY A 136 6.46 -5.40 -19.34
N PHE A 137 5.67 -4.33 -19.26
CA PHE A 137 4.89 -3.78 -20.38
C PHE A 137 5.36 -2.37 -20.77
#